data_AF-A0A829ZQH8-F1
#
_entry.id   AF-A0A829ZQH8-F1
#
_cell.length_a   1.000
_cell.length_b   1.000
_cell.length_c   1.000
_cell.angle_alpha   90.00
_cell.angle_beta   90.00
_cell.angle_gamma   90.00
#
_symmetry.space_group_name_H-M   'P 1'
#
loop_
_entity.id
_entity.type
_entity.pdbx_description
1 polymer ?
#
loop_
_entity_poly.entity_id
_entity_poly.type
_entity_poly.pdbx_seq_one_letter_code
_entity_poly.pdbx_strand_id
1 'polypeptide(L)'
;MVDALASPADTLAEVEDTLFLEEALSVLTPQQQRVIIATVLNGATEYEVAKKLGISQPAVHRIKVRALNRLRKHLVPDGPDQPVGT
;
A
#
# COMPACT_ATOMS: atom_id res chain seq x y z
N MET A 1 11.30 3.22 34.99
CA MET A 1 11.18 2.59 33.65
C MET A 1 9.69 2.46 33.41
N VAL A 2 9.13 3.21 32.46
CA VAL A 2 7.68 3.16 32.18
C VAL A 2 7.42 1.95 31.30
N ASP A 3 6.86 0.91 31.90
CA ASP A 3 6.26 -0.20 31.15
C ASP A 3 4.87 0.30 30.74
N ALA A 4 4.75 0.77 29.50
CA ALA A 4 3.47 1.18 28.96
C ALA A 4 2.67 -0.10 28.70
N LEU A 5 1.84 -0.47 29.67
CA LEU A 5 0.80 -1.48 29.47
C LEU A 5 -0.16 -0.93 28.41
N ALA A 6 0.06 -1.29 27.15
CA ALA A 6 -0.93 -1.11 26.10
C ALA A 6 -2.26 -1.70 26.60
N SER A 7 -3.34 -0.92 26.53
CA SER A 7 -4.64 -1.40 26.95
C SER A 7 -5.06 -2.55 26.04
N PRO A 8 -5.81 -3.55 26.53
CA PRO A 8 -6.40 -4.58 25.66
C PRO A 8 -7.19 -4.01 24.47
N ALA A 9 -7.74 -2.79 24.61
CA ALA A 9 -8.38 -2.07 23.52
C ALA A 9 -7.39 -1.56 22.45
N ASP A 10 -6.19 -1.13 22.86
CA ASP A 10 -5.13 -0.69 21.94
C ASP A 10 -4.62 -1.89 21.12
N THR A 11 -4.39 -3.03 21.78
CA THR A 11 -3.97 -4.27 21.10
C THR A 11 -5.03 -4.78 20.12
N LEU A 12 -6.32 -4.67 20.46
CA LEU A 12 -7.39 -5.06 19.54
C LEU A 12 -7.43 -4.17 18.29
N ALA A 13 -7.31 -2.84 18.47
CA ALA A 13 -7.27 -1.90 17.35
C ALA A 13 -6.06 -2.13 16.43
N GLU A 14 -4.89 -2.42 16.98
CA GLU A 14 -3.69 -2.76 16.19
C GLU A 14 -3.87 -4.04 15.35
N VAL A 15 -4.56 -5.04 15.91
CA VAL A 15 -4.88 -6.28 15.19
C VAL A 15 -5.89 -6.01 14.07
N GLU A 16 -6.91 -5.20 14.31
CA GLU A 16 -7.89 -4.79 13.31
C GLU A 16 -7.24 -4.02 12.15
N ASP A 17 -6.36 -3.06 12.45
CA ASP A 17 -5.60 -2.30 11.44
C ASP A 17 -4.68 -3.21 10.60
N THR A 18 -4.03 -4.17 11.25
CA THR A 18 -3.16 -5.14 10.57
C THR A 18 -3.96 -6.02 9.62
N LEU A 19 -5.10 -6.54 10.07
CA LEU A 19 -5.97 -7.39 9.26
C LEU A 19 -6.54 -6.63 8.06
N PHE A 20 -6.95 -5.38 8.26
CA PHE A 20 -7.43 -4.50 7.19
C PHE A 20 -6.34 -4.23 6.15
N LEU A 21 -5.10 -3.98 6.58
CA LEU A 21 -3.96 -3.78 5.67
C LEU A 21 -3.65 -5.04 4.86
N GLU A 22 -3.67 -6.21 5.50
CA GLU A 22 -3.46 -7.50 4.84
C GLU A 22 -4.53 -7.78 3.77
N GLU A 23 -5.81 -7.55 4.10
CA GLU A 23 -6.93 -7.69 3.18
C GLU A 23 -6.78 -6.74 1.99
N ALA A 24 -6.48 -5.47 2.24
CA ALA A 24 -6.25 -4.49 1.20
C ALA A 24 -5.08 -4.87 0.28
N LEU A 25 -3.96 -5.35 0.84
CA LEU A 25 -2.82 -5.79 0.03
C LEU A 25 -3.12 -7.09 -0.75
N SER A 26 -4.02 -7.94 -0.25
CA SER A 26 -4.35 -9.23 -0.88
C SER A 26 -4.93 -9.11 -2.29
N VAL A 27 -5.58 -7.98 -2.63
CA VAL A 27 -6.17 -7.74 -3.96
C VAL A 27 -5.13 -7.36 -5.03
N LEU A 28 -3.89 -7.12 -4.62
CA LEU A 28 -2.79 -6.73 -5.50
C LEU A 28 -2.01 -7.95 -5.99
N THR A 29 -1.44 -7.85 -7.19
CA THR A 29 -0.46 -8.86 -7.63
C THR A 29 0.80 -8.79 -6.77
N PRO A 30 1.61 -9.87 -6.68
CA PRO A 30 2.86 -9.82 -5.91
C PRO A 30 3.81 -8.69 -6.32
N GLN A 31 3.82 -8.33 -7.60
CA GLN A 31 4.62 -7.19 -8.09
C GLN A 31 4.05 -5.84 -7.65
N GLN A 32 2.73 -5.70 -7.60
CA GLN A 32 2.05 -4.50 -7.10
C GLN A 32 2.25 -4.34 -5.59
N GLN A 33 2.10 -5.42 -4.81
CA GLN A 33 2.38 -5.41 -3.37
C GLN A 33 3.81 -4.92 -3.10
N ARG A 34 4.82 -5.50 -3.77
CA ARG A 34 6.22 -5.07 -3.61
C ARG A 34 6.42 -3.57 -3.87
N VAL A 35 5.78 -3.02 -4.90
CA VAL A 35 5.88 -1.59 -5.23
C VAL A 35 5.13 -0.72 -4.22
N ILE A 36 3.93 -1.12 -3.79
CA ILE A 36 3.15 -0.36 -2.79
C ILE A 36 3.84 -0.36 -1.44
N ILE A 37 4.28 -1.52 -0.94
CA ILE A 37 5.00 -1.63 0.33
C ILE A 37 6.24 -0.74 0.29
N ALA A 38 7.05 -0.83 -0.77
CA ALA A 38 8.27 -0.05 -0.86
C ALA A 38 8.02 1.46 -0.96
N THR A 39 7.06 1.90 -1.77
CA THR A 39 6.88 3.33 -2.07
C THR A 39 5.93 4.08 -1.14
N VAL A 40 4.88 3.41 -0.64
CA VAL A 40 3.83 4.04 0.18
C VAL A 40 4.07 3.78 1.65
N LEU A 41 4.32 2.52 2.03
CA LEU A 41 4.51 2.16 3.44
C LEU A 41 5.92 2.50 3.92
N ASN A 42 6.93 2.24 3.08
CA ASN A 42 8.35 2.42 3.44
C ASN A 42 8.96 3.73 2.91
N GLY A 43 8.22 4.52 2.14
CA GLY A 43 8.66 5.84 1.65
C GLY A 43 9.79 5.84 0.62
N ALA A 44 10.15 4.71 0.02
CA ALA A 44 11.17 4.67 -1.02
C ALA A 44 10.72 5.37 -2.30
N THR A 45 11.64 6.03 -2.99
CA THR A 45 11.35 6.66 -4.28
C THR A 45 11.13 5.61 -5.37
N GLU A 46 10.36 5.96 -6.41
CA GLU A 46 10.16 5.06 -7.56
C GLU A 46 11.48 4.73 -8.26
N TYR A 47 12.47 5.63 -8.20
CA TYR A 47 13.81 5.42 -8.74
C TYR A 47 14.60 4.36 -7.95
N GLU A 48 14.59 4.42 -6.61
CA GLU A 48 15.24 3.41 -5.77
C GLU A 48 14.61 2.03 -5.95
N VAL A 49 13.27 1.98 -6.03
CA VAL A 49 12.54 0.74 -6.31
C VAL A 49 12.86 0.21 -7.71
N ALA A 50 12.99 1.07 -8.70
CA ALA A 50 13.39 0.69 -10.06
C ALA A 50 14.75 0.01 -10.08
N LYS A 51 15.75 0.61 -9.41
CA LYS A 51 17.08 0.01 -9.23
C LYS A 51 17.00 -1.35 -8.54
N LYS A 52 16.26 -1.45 -7.43
CA LYS A 52 16.13 -2.69 -6.65
C LYS A 52 15.45 -3.82 -7.43
N LEU A 53 14.47 -3.50 -8.27
CA LEU A 53 13.69 -4.47 -9.04
C LEU A 53 14.25 -4.76 -10.44
N GLY A 54 15.30 -4.05 -10.88
CA GLY A 54 15.88 -4.23 -12.21
C GLY A 54 14.93 -3.83 -13.35
N ILE A 55 14.06 -2.85 -13.13
CA ILE A 55 13.11 -2.32 -14.13
C ILE A 55 13.22 -0.80 -14.23
N SER A 56 12.59 -0.19 -15.23
CA SER A 56 12.63 1.27 -15.39
C SER A 56 11.73 2.00 -14.38
N GLN A 57 12.10 3.23 -14.01
CA GLN A 57 11.26 4.08 -13.13
C GLN A 57 9.84 4.28 -13.68
N PRO A 58 9.62 4.55 -14.99
CA PRO A 58 8.27 4.59 -15.55
C PRO A 58 7.51 3.26 -15.42
N ALA A 59 8.20 2.11 -15.43
CA ALA A 59 7.54 0.82 -15.18
C ALA A 59 7.07 0.71 -13.73
N VAL A 60 7.88 1.13 -12.75
CA VAL A 60 7.48 1.22 -11.34
C VAL A 60 6.27 2.14 -11.18
N HIS A 61 6.31 3.32 -11.79
CA HIS A 61 5.20 4.27 -11.78
C HIS A 61 3.88 3.63 -12.26
N ARG A 62 3.91 2.98 -13.44
CA ARG A 62 2.73 2.29 -13.99
C ARG A 62 2.24 1.14 -13.09
N ILE A 63 3.14 0.43 -12.42
CA ILE A 63 2.76 -0.61 -11.45
C ILE A 63 2.06 0.04 -10.24
N LYS A 64 2.63 1.11 -9.68
CA LYS A 64 2.10 1.86 -8.55
C LYS A 64 0.70 2.41 -8.84
N VAL A 65 0.51 3.11 -9.96
CA VAL A 65 -0.79 3.67 -10.36
C VAL A 65 -1.85 2.58 -10.48
N ARG A 66 -1.53 1.45 -11.15
CA ARG A 66 -2.46 0.32 -11.27
C ARG A 66 -2.78 -0.33 -9.94
N ALA A 67 -1.82 -0.39 -9.02
CA ALA A 67 -2.04 -0.91 -7.68
C ALA A 67 -2.95 0.00 -6.87
N LEU A 68 -2.68 1.31 -6.83
CA LEU A 68 -3.52 2.30 -6.15
C LEU A 68 -4.95 2.31 -6.70
N ASN A 69 -5.14 2.16 -8.02
CA ASN A 69 -6.48 2.08 -8.61
C ASN A 69 -7.22 0.79 -8.22
N ARG A 70 -6.52 -0.34 -8.05
CA ARG A 70 -7.12 -1.56 -7.51
C ARG A 70 -7.54 -1.39 -6.06
N LEU A 71 -6.67 -0.82 -5.23
CA LEU A 71 -6.99 -0.51 -3.83
C LEU A 71 -8.19 0.43 -3.73
N ARG A 72 -8.24 1.51 -4.52
CA ARG A 72 -9.39 2.43 -4.53
C ARG A 72 -10.71 1.74 -4.85
N LYS A 73 -10.73 0.88 -5.88
CA LYS A 73 -11.94 0.13 -6.26
C LYS A 73 -12.40 -0.87 -5.20
N HIS A 74 -11.46 -1.40 -4.42
CA HIS A 74 -11.77 -2.33 -3.35
C HIS A 74 -12.23 -1.62 -2.08
N LEU A 75 -11.60 -0.51 -1.72
CA LEU A 75 -11.84 0.22 -0.48
C LEU A 75 -12.97 1.25 -0.57
N VAL A 76 -13.27 1.76 -1.77
CA VAL A 76 -14.34 2.75 -2.01
C VAL A 76 -15.20 2.26 -3.18
N PRO A 77 -16.18 1.37 -2.94
CA PRO A 77 -17.00 0.76 -3.98
C PRO A 77 -17.81 1.76 -4.83
N ASP A 78 -18.14 2.94 -4.28
CA ASP A 78 -19.05 3.94 -4.90
C ASP A 78 -18.38 5.30 -5.23
N GLY A 79 -17.04 5.39 -5.25
CA GLY A 79 -16.32 6.63 -5.51
C GLY A 79 -16.30 7.01 -7.00
N PRO A 80 -16.50 8.29 -7.39
CA PRO A 80 -16.51 8.69 -8.79
C PRO A 80 -15.16 8.36 -9.47
N ASP A 81 -15.23 7.69 -10.63
CA ASP A 81 -14.08 7.33 -11.47
C ASP A 81 -13.45 8.61 -12.05
N GLN A 82 -12.70 9.34 -11.23
CA GLN A 82 -12.03 10.55 -11.65
C GLN A 82 -10.66 10.20 -12.24
N PRO A 83 -10.39 10.54 -13.51
CA PRO A 83 -9.10 10.27 -14.12
C PRO A 83 -8.01 11.04 -13.35
N VAL A 84 -7.00 10.31 -12.87
CA VAL A 84 -5.80 10.90 -12.31
C VAL A 84 -5.13 11.71 -13.43
N GLY A 85 -5.01 13.02 -13.21
CA GLY A 85 -4.65 14.02 -14.21
C GLY A 85 -3.38 13.70 -15.02
N THR A 86 -3.45 14.17 -16.28
CA THR A 86 -2.42 14.19 -17.34
C THR A 86 -1.07 14.73 -16.90
#